data_AF-V6S4J6-F1
#
_entry.id   AF-V6S4J6-F1
#
_cell.length_a   1.000
_cell.length_b   1.000
_cell.length_c   1.000
_cell.angle_alpha   90.00
_cell.angle_beta   90.00
_cell.angle_gamma   90.00
#
_symmetry.space_group_name_H-M   'P 1'
#
loop_
_entity.id
_entity.type
_entity.pdbx_description
1 polymer ?
#
loop_
_entity_poly.entity_id
_entity_poly.type
_entity_poly.pdbx_seq_one_letter_code
_entity_poly.pdbx_strand_id
1 'polypeptide(L)'
;MDTYEEKISLLSEMIAFAVVDGELHDREYDFLWIIAQELEIEKAVFLELFGKRNQTKVIKDELHRIMQFYRLALLMHCDGVLHEREIKAINEIGINMGLNPMGIKKTLKAMQEAPNQMIEPEILLHTFTLQHN
;
A
#
# COMPACT_ATOMS: atom_id res chain seq x y z
N MET A 1 11.28 12.20 0.51
CA MET A 1 12.60 11.76 -0.02
C MET A 1 12.30 10.46 -0.72
N ASP A 2 11.50 10.57 -1.78
CA ASP A 2 10.75 9.45 -2.36
C ASP A 2 11.63 8.81 -3.41
N THR A 3 12.44 7.85 -2.98
CA THR A 3 13.41 7.22 -3.85
C THR A 3 12.73 6.12 -4.64
N TYR A 4 13.10 5.97 -5.92
CA TYR A 4 12.63 4.88 -6.77
C TYR A 4 12.84 3.50 -6.09
N GLU A 5 13.90 3.37 -5.27
CA GLU A 5 14.17 2.18 -4.46
C GLU A 5 13.08 1.88 -3.42
N GLU A 6 12.48 2.90 -2.78
CA GLU A 6 11.38 2.70 -1.82
C GLU A 6 10.12 2.20 -2.50
N LYS A 7 9.82 2.71 -3.71
CA LYS A 7 8.71 2.23 -4.54
C LYS A 7 8.92 0.74 -4.89
N ILE A 8 10.13 0.36 -5.26
CA ILE A 8 10.50 -1.02 -5.57
C ILE A 8 10.45 -1.93 -4.33
N SER A 9 10.93 -1.46 -3.18
CA SER A 9 10.85 -2.18 -1.90
C SER A 9 9.39 -2.42 -1.50
N LEU A 10 8.55 -1.38 -1.55
CA LEU A 10 7.12 -1.50 -1.24
C LEU A 10 6.45 -2.52 -2.15
N LEU A 11 6.63 -2.42 -3.47
CA LEU A 11 6.01 -3.34 -4.43
C LEU A 11 6.52 -4.78 -4.24
N SER A 12 7.80 -4.97 -3.93
CA SER A 12 8.38 -6.30 -3.63
C SER A 12 7.74 -6.92 -2.38
N GLU A 13 7.48 -6.10 -1.36
CA GLU A 13 6.81 -6.53 -0.14
C GLU A 13 5.34 -6.89 -0.42
N MET A 14 4.63 -6.10 -1.25
CA MET A 14 3.27 -6.41 -1.69
C MET A 14 3.18 -7.71 -2.49
N ILE A 15 4.13 -7.95 -3.41
CA ILE A 15 4.23 -9.21 -4.16
C ILE A 15 4.41 -10.39 -3.19
N ALA A 16 5.26 -10.24 -2.18
CA ALA A 16 5.46 -11.26 -1.16
C ALA A 16 4.18 -11.53 -0.33
N PHE A 17 3.37 -10.51 -0.07
CA PHE A 17 2.08 -10.65 0.62
C PHE A 17 1.02 -11.39 -0.20
N ALA A 18 1.01 -11.20 -1.52
CA ALA A 18 0.01 -11.82 -2.40
C ALA A 18 0.30 -13.31 -2.66
N VAL A 19 1.58 -13.69 -2.80
CA VAL A 19 1.99 -15.07 -3.16
C VAL A 19 2.19 -15.94 -1.91
N VAL A 20 1.18 -16.04 -1.06
CA VAL A 20 1.26 -16.82 0.19
C VAL A 20 1.11 -18.31 -0.08
N ASP A 21 0.24 -18.65 -1.01
CA ASP A 21 -0.24 -20.03 -1.19
C ASP A 21 0.66 -20.77 -2.20
N GLY A 22 1.75 -20.12 -2.64
CA GLY A 22 2.62 -20.56 -3.73
C GLY A 22 2.06 -20.24 -5.11
N GLU A 23 0.78 -19.89 -5.19
CA GLU A 23 0.08 -19.52 -6.42
C GLU A 23 -0.24 -18.02 -6.39
N LEU A 24 -0.11 -17.39 -7.57
CA LEU A 24 -0.56 -16.03 -7.81
C LEU A 24 -1.80 -16.14 -8.70
N HIS A 25 -2.95 -15.72 -8.18
CA HIS A 25 -4.18 -15.67 -8.97
C HIS A 25 -4.18 -14.46 -9.90
N ASP A 26 -4.93 -14.53 -11.00
CA ASP A 26 -5.09 -13.40 -11.94
C ASP A 26 -5.54 -12.11 -11.21
N ARG A 27 -6.43 -12.24 -10.22
CA ARG A 27 -6.89 -11.12 -9.40
C ARG A 27 -5.77 -10.46 -8.58
N GLU A 28 -4.83 -11.24 -8.07
CA GLU A 28 -3.69 -10.73 -7.31
C GLU A 28 -2.66 -10.09 -8.25
N TYR A 29 -2.45 -10.68 -9.44
CA TYR A 29 -1.61 -10.08 -10.47
C TYR A 29 -2.14 -8.71 -10.90
N ASP A 30 -3.44 -8.63 -11.24
CA ASP A 30 -4.08 -7.40 -11.66
C ASP A 30 -4.01 -6.34 -10.57
N PHE A 31 -4.24 -6.73 -9.31
CA PHE A 31 -4.10 -5.87 -8.15
C PHE A 31 -2.68 -5.31 -8.00
N LEU A 32 -1.66 -6.18 -8.06
CA LEU A 32 -0.26 -5.77 -7.96
C LEU A 32 0.17 -4.90 -9.15
N TRP A 33 -0.41 -5.14 -10.33
CA TRP A 33 -0.16 -4.34 -11.52
C TRP A 33 -0.73 -2.92 -11.37
N ILE A 34 -1.93 -2.77 -10.81
CA ILE A 34 -2.48 -1.44 -10.49
C ILE A 34 -1.53 -0.68 -9.57
N ILE A 35 -1.02 -1.33 -8.51
CA ILE A 35 -0.04 -0.71 -7.61
C ILE A 35 1.23 -0.30 -8.37
N ALA A 36 1.75 -1.17 -9.23
CA ALA A 36 2.93 -0.85 -10.03
C ALA A 36 2.72 0.37 -10.93
N GLN A 37 1.54 0.49 -11.55
CA GLN A 37 1.19 1.65 -12.38
C GLN A 37 1.08 2.94 -11.57
N GLU A 38 0.44 2.89 -10.39
CA GLU A 38 0.34 4.05 -9.50
C GLU A 38 1.70 4.47 -8.92
N LEU A 39 2.63 3.54 -8.77
CA LEU A 39 4.02 3.82 -8.39
C LEU A 39 4.90 4.24 -9.59
N GLU A 40 4.36 4.28 -10.81
CA GLU A 40 5.09 4.56 -12.05
C GLU A 40 6.23 3.55 -12.33
N ILE A 41 6.04 2.29 -11.95
CA ILE A 41 6.99 1.21 -12.19
C ILE A 41 6.70 0.55 -13.54
N GLU A 42 7.74 0.45 -14.37
CA GLU A 42 7.63 -0.17 -15.68
C GLU A 42 7.29 -1.66 -15.59
N LYS A 43 6.54 -2.16 -16.59
CA LYS A 43 6.15 -3.57 -16.66
C LYS A 43 7.35 -4.53 -16.62
N ALA A 44 8.46 -4.18 -17.25
CA ALA A 44 9.67 -5.00 -17.23
C ALA A 44 10.19 -5.18 -15.80
N VAL A 45 10.29 -4.08 -15.04
CA VAL A 45 10.73 -4.09 -13.64
C VAL A 45 9.75 -4.86 -12.76
N PHE A 46 8.44 -4.62 -12.93
CA PHE A 46 7.39 -5.36 -12.23
C PHE A 46 7.53 -6.89 -12.40
N LEU A 47 7.74 -7.36 -13.64
CA LEU A 47 7.94 -8.78 -13.93
C LEU A 47 9.24 -9.32 -13.30
N GLU A 48 10.31 -8.52 -13.26
CA GLU A 48 11.55 -8.92 -12.57
C GLU A 48 11.35 -9.11 -11.07
N LEU A 49 10.50 -8.30 -10.42
CA LEU A 49 10.22 -8.43 -8.99
C LEU A 49 9.54 -9.76 -8.65
N PHE A 50 8.69 -10.30 -9.53
CA PHE A 50 8.15 -11.65 -9.35
C PHE A 50 9.23 -12.73 -9.41
N GLY A 51 10.26 -12.54 -10.23
CA GLY A 51 11.41 -13.46 -10.30
C GLY A 51 12.22 -13.51 -8.99
N LYS A 52 12.18 -12.43 -8.19
CA LYS A 52 12.92 -12.28 -6.92
C LYS A 52 12.08 -12.61 -5.68
N ARG A 53 10.80 -12.99 -5.85
CA ARG A 53 9.80 -13.15 -4.78
C ARG A 53 10.19 -14.06 -3.60
N ASN A 54 11.06 -15.05 -3.83
CA ASN A 54 11.47 -16.02 -2.80
C ASN A 54 12.44 -15.44 -1.74
N GLN A 55 12.87 -14.19 -1.89
CA GLN A 55 13.84 -13.55 -0.98
C GLN A 55 13.16 -12.72 0.12
N THR A 56 11.85 -12.47 0.03
CA THR A 56 11.14 -11.55 0.92
C THR A 56 10.39 -12.33 2.00
N LYS A 57 10.72 -12.06 3.27
CA LYS A 57 10.07 -12.72 4.42
C LYS A 57 8.74 -12.03 4.72
N VAL A 58 7.62 -12.76 4.62
CA VAL A 58 6.27 -12.22 4.86
C VAL A 58 5.98 -12.10 6.36
N ILE A 59 5.59 -10.92 6.84
CA ILE A 59 5.09 -10.71 8.21
C ILE A 59 3.64 -10.26 8.14
N LYS A 60 2.70 -11.17 8.44
CA LYS A 60 1.25 -11.01 8.20
C LYS A 60 0.46 -10.34 9.33
N ASP A 61 1.10 -9.53 10.16
CA ASP A 61 0.33 -8.81 11.18
C ASP A 61 -0.56 -7.74 10.52
N GLU A 62 -1.73 -7.50 11.10
CA GLU A 62 -2.62 -6.41 10.68
C GLU A 62 -1.90 -5.06 10.72
N LEU A 63 -1.07 -4.86 11.74
CA LEU A 63 -0.21 -3.69 11.87
C LEU A 63 0.72 -3.53 10.65
N HIS A 64 1.29 -4.62 10.15
CA HIS A 64 2.14 -4.56 8.96
C HIS A 64 1.33 -4.16 7.73
N ARG A 65 0.12 -4.70 7.53
CA ARG A 65 -0.75 -4.30 6.40
C ARG A 65 -1.13 -2.82 6.47
N ILE A 66 -1.47 -2.33 7.66
CA ILE A 66 -1.77 -0.91 7.91
C ILE A 66 -0.57 -0.02 7.56
N MET A 67 0.64 -0.40 8.02
CA MET A 67 1.87 0.34 7.74
C MET A 67 2.20 0.36 6.24
N GLN A 68 2.00 -0.74 5.53
CA GLN A 68 2.25 -0.79 4.09
C GLN A 68 1.24 0.02 3.28
N PHE A 69 -0.02 0.00 3.69
CA PHE A 69 -1.05 0.87 3.11
C PHE A 69 -0.69 2.34 3.32
N TYR A 70 -0.21 2.71 4.50
CA TYR A 70 0.23 4.08 4.78
C TYR A 70 1.46 4.48 3.96
N ARG A 71 2.46 3.59 3.80
CA ARG A 71 3.61 3.82 2.90
C ARG A 71 3.18 4.02 1.45
N LEU A 72 2.24 3.21 0.98
CA LEU A 72 1.66 3.37 -0.36
C LEU A 72 0.99 4.74 -0.50
N ALA A 73 0.19 5.15 0.51
CA ALA A 73 -0.46 6.45 0.52
C ALA A 73 0.51 7.62 0.44
N LEU A 74 1.66 7.53 1.11
CA LEU A 74 2.71 8.54 1.04
C LEU A 74 3.37 8.57 -0.34
N LEU A 75 3.75 7.41 -0.88
CA LEU A 75 4.45 7.32 -2.17
C LEU A 75 3.57 7.70 -3.37
N MET A 76 2.26 7.42 -3.30
CA MET A 76 1.29 7.85 -4.31
C MET A 76 0.98 9.36 -4.22
N HIS A 77 1.35 10.04 -3.12
CA HIS A 77 1.02 11.44 -2.88
C HIS A 77 2.24 12.36 -3.04
N CYS A 78 2.91 12.30 -4.20
CA CYS A 78 4.09 13.13 -4.47
C CYS A 78 3.76 14.61 -4.79
N ASP A 79 2.60 14.90 -5.39
CA ASP A 79 2.28 16.25 -5.89
C ASP A 79 1.44 17.10 -4.93
N GLY A 80 1.18 16.60 -3.71
CA GLY A 80 0.41 17.31 -2.68
C GLY A 80 -1.08 17.48 -2.97
N VAL A 81 -1.58 16.94 -4.09
CA VAL A 81 -3.00 16.87 -4.44
C VAL A 81 -3.33 15.44 -4.82
N LEU A 82 -4.19 14.79 -4.02
CA LEU A 82 -4.73 13.48 -4.33
C LEU A 82 -5.84 13.66 -5.38
N HIS A 83 -5.59 13.21 -6.60
CA HIS A 83 -6.61 13.21 -7.64
C HIS A 83 -7.70 12.16 -7.33
N GLU A 84 -8.93 12.37 -7.82
CA GLU A 84 -10.04 11.43 -7.60
C GLU A 84 -9.71 10.00 -8.04
N ARG A 85 -8.86 9.84 -9.07
CA ARG A 85 -8.39 8.52 -9.54
C ARG A 85 -7.52 7.83 -8.49
N GLU A 86 -6.56 8.55 -7.93
CA GLU A 86 -5.66 8.04 -6.88
C GLU A 86 -6.43 7.73 -5.60
N ILE A 87 -7.41 8.57 -5.23
CA ILE A 87 -8.30 8.31 -4.10
C ILE A 87 -9.09 7.01 -4.32
N LYS A 88 -9.61 6.77 -5.53
CA LYS A 88 -10.33 5.53 -5.82
C LYS A 88 -9.38 4.33 -5.78
N ALA A 89 -8.23 4.43 -6.44
CA ALA A 89 -7.22 3.37 -6.47
C ALA A 89 -6.77 3.00 -5.05
N ILE A 90 -6.44 3.99 -4.21
CA ILE A 90 -5.97 3.72 -2.85
C ILE A 90 -7.05 3.11 -1.95
N ASN A 91 -8.32 3.50 -2.12
CA ASN A 91 -9.43 2.87 -1.40
C ASN A 91 -9.61 1.41 -1.82
N GLU A 92 -9.61 1.13 -3.12
CA GLU A 92 -9.69 -0.24 -3.64
C GLU A 92 -8.51 -1.08 -3.15
N ILE A 93 -7.31 -0.49 -3.12
CA ILE A 93 -6.11 -1.17 -2.65
C ILE A 93 -6.21 -1.49 -1.16
N GLY A 94 -6.61 -0.55 -0.32
CA GLY A 94 -6.80 -0.81 1.11
C GLY A 94 -7.85 -1.90 1.39
N ILE A 95 -8.94 -1.95 0.62
CA ILE A 95 -9.96 -3.01 0.73
C ILE A 95 -9.37 -4.36 0.33
N ASN A 96 -8.63 -4.44 -0.78
CA ASN A 96 -7.97 -5.67 -1.21
C ASN A 96 -6.88 -6.14 -0.23
N MET A 97 -6.28 -5.23 0.53
CA MET A 97 -5.38 -5.54 1.65
C MET A 97 -6.11 -6.04 2.91
N GLY A 98 -7.45 -6.12 2.87
CA GLY A 98 -8.28 -6.54 4.00
C GLY A 98 -8.36 -5.50 5.12
N LEU A 99 -8.14 -4.22 4.80
CA LEU A 99 -8.23 -3.13 5.76
C LEU A 99 -9.65 -2.59 5.87
N ASN A 100 -9.96 -2.02 7.02
CA ASN A 100 -11.27 -1.45 7.29
C ASN A 100 -11.52 -0.19 6.44
N PRO A 101 -12.63 -0.11 5.67
CA PRO A 101 -12.96 1.08 4.85
C PRO A 101 -13.03 2.39 5.66
N MET A 102 -13.50 2.32 6.90
CA MET A 102 -13.59 3.49 7.78
C MET A 102 -12.21 3.90 8.31
N GLY A 103 -11.31 2.94 8.55
CA GLY A 103 -9.91 3.20 8.89
C GLY A 103 -9.20 3.89 7.74
N ILE A 104 -9.28 3.32 6.53
CA ILE A 104 -8.74 3.89 5.28
C ILE A 104 -9.17 5.36 5.14
N LYS A 105 -10.48 5.64 5.21
CA LYS A 105 -11.02 6.99 5.05
C LYS A 105 -10.49 7.96 6.12
N LYS A 106 -10.39 7.51 7.38
CA LYS A 106 -9.84 8.33 8.48
C LYS A 106 -8.36 8.61 8.28
N THR A 107 -7.58 7.62 7.85
CA THR A 107 -6.16 7.78 7.55
C THR A 107 -5.95 8.81 6.44
N LEU A 108 -6.62 8.66 5.30
CA LEU A 108 -6.49 9.60 4.19
C LEU A 108 -6.87 11.03 4.59
N LYS A 109 -7.94 11.18 5.38
CA LYS A 109 -8.35 12.49 5.90
C LYS A 109 -7.29 13.09 6.82
N ALA A 110 -6.76 12.31 7.76
CA ALA A 110 -5.72 12.76 8.68
C ALA A 110 -4.42 13.13 7.94
N MET A 111 -4.10 12.46 6.82
CA MET A 111 -2.95 12.80 5.98
C MET A 111 -3.14 14.15 5.29
N GLN A 112 -4.35 14.42 4.78
CA GLN A 112 -4.69 15.71 4.16
C GLN A 112 -4.64 16.87 5.16
N GLU A 113 -4.97 16.62 6.42
CA GLU A 113 -4.99 17.65 7.49
C GLU A 113 -3.60 17.87 8.11
N ALA A 114 -2.65 16.96 7.92
CA ALA A 114 -1.32 17.05 8.51
C ALA A 114 -0.40 17.99 7.69
N PRO A 115 0.37 18.89 8.34
CA PRO A 115 1.18 19.91 7.67
C PRO A 115 2.28 19.34 6.77
N ASN A 116 2.80 18.15 7.09
CA ASN A 116 3.78 17.41 6.27
C ASN A 116 3.17 16.12 5.70
N GLN A 117 1.85 15.97 5.76
CA GLN A 117 1.09 14.77 5.35
C GLN A 117 1.48 13.47 6.06
N MET A 118 2.41 13.55 7.02
CA MET A 118 2.85 12.47 7.87
C MET A 118 2.00 12.42 9.14
N ILE A 119 1.51 11.22 9.44
CA ILE A 119 0.84 10.86 10.67
C ILE A 119 1.79 9.98 11.49
N GLU A 120 1.83 10.19 12.80
CA GLU A 120 2.59 9.31 13.69
C GLU A 120 2.00 7.89 13.69
N PRO A 121 2.82 6.82 13.74
CA PRO A 121 2.36 5.44 13.71
C PRO A 121 1.27 5.13 14.75
N GLU A 122 1.33 5.75 15.92
CA GLU A 122 0.34 5.60 17.00
C GLU A 122 -1.03 6.13 16.59
N ILE A 123 -1.08 7.31 15.97
CA ILE A 123 -2.31 7.91 15.45
C ILE A 123 -2.88 7.05 14.31
N LEU A 124 -2.01 6.56 13.41
CA LEU A 124 -2.38 5.65 12.34
C LEU A 124 -3.05 4.38 12.93
N LEU A 125 -2.43 3.74 13.91
CA LEU A 125 -3.01 2.57 14.58
C LEU A 125 -4.33 2.89 15.27
N HIS A 126 -4.45 4.04 15.91
CA HIS A 126 -5.72 4.50 16.49
C HIS A 126 -6.84 4.64 15.45
N THR A 127 -6.51 5.06 14.21
CA THR A 127 -7.54 5.16 13.15
C THR A 127 -8.15 3.80 12.75
N PHE A 128 -7.39 2.71 12.91
CA PHE A 128 -7.83 1.34 12.60
C PHE A 128 -8.36 0.55 13.81
N THR A 129 -7.89 0.84 15.03
CA THR A 129 -8.22 0.07 16.25
C THR A 129 -9.48 0.53 16.99
N LEU A 130 -9.99 1.74 16.72
CA LEU A 130 -11.20 2.31 17.37
C LEU A 130 -12.52 1.54 17.11
N GLN A 131 -12.49 0.33 16.57
CA GLN A 131 -13.67 -0.51 16.34
C GLN A 131 -13.81 -1.70 17.30
N HIS A 132 -12.87 -1.88 18.24
CA HIS A 132 -13.06 -2.79 19.36
C HIS A 132 -13.59 -2.03 20.58
N ASN A 133 -14.87 -1.63 20.57
CA ASN A 133 -15.65 -1.30 21.76
C ASN A 133 -17.13 -1.52 21.49
#